data_AF-A0A1B7XT12-F1
#
_entry.id   AF-A0A1B7XT12-F1
#
_cell.length_a   1.000
_cell.length_b   1.000
_cell.length_c   1.000
_cell.angle_alpha   90.00
_cell.angle_beta   90.00
_cell.angle_gamma   90.00
#
_symmetry.space_group_name_H-M   'P 1'
#
loop_
_entity.id
_entity.type
_entity.pdbx_description
1 polymer ?
#
loop_
_entity_poly.entity_id
_entity_poly.type
_entity_poly.pdbx_seq_one_letter_code
_entity_poly.pdbx_strand_id
1 'polypeptide(L)'
;MSSKLFFDPMTLFRVAPLVTASFSVCFSWDQQFFLQNFLHPTTRSKIDGILPAYFDTFFRAGLPRVLVLFTTSTALGIANAVTGKPNTSRFYVAGAVLSAAHYLFVPWVMYPIRAIVHNESHGRSSEDLEKWLGVHTTRTLLVDVPAWACFFLAILGAVRAV
;
A
#
# COMPACT_ATOMS: atom_id res chain seq x y z
N MET A 1 -14.05 40.57 1.17
CA MET A 1 -14.77 39.46 1.84
C MET A 1 -14.54 38.22 0.99
N SER A 2 -13.56 37.38 1.33
CA SER A 2 -13.37 36.12 0.61
C SER A 2 -14.48 35.15 1.02
N SER A 3 -15.16 34.56 0.04
CA SER A 3 -16.07 33.45 0.30
C SER A 3 -15.28 32.36 1.01
N LYS A 4 -15.63 32.06 2.25
CA LYS A 4 -15.25 30.79 2.87
C LYS A 4 -15.99 29.71 2.08
N LEU A 5 -15.41 29.27 0.98
CA LEU A 5 -15.84 28.05 0.31
C LEU A 5 -15.89 26.98 1.39
N PHE A 6 -16.95 26.18 1.41
CA PHE A 6 -17.09 25.01 2.28
C PHE A 6 -15.90 24.03 2.15
N PHE A 7 -15.08 24.22 1.10
CA PHE A 7 -13.90 23.45 0.74
C PHE A 7 -12.74 24.38 0.34
N ASP A 8 -11.57 24.26 0.98
CA ASP A 8 -10.32 24.88 0.52
C ASP A 8 -9.56 23.89 -0.38
N PRO A 9 -9.41 24.15 -1.70
CA PRO A 9 -8.69 23.28 -2.62
C PRO A 9 -7.23 23.03 -2.20
N MET A 10 -6.59 24.02 -1.56
CA MET A 10 -5.21 23.86 -1.10
C MET A 10 -5.14 22.89 0.08
N THR A 11 -6.06 23.00 1.03
CA THR A 11 -6.19 22.02 2.13
C THR A 11 -6.44 20.62 1.59
N LEU A 12 -7.34 20.44 0.61
CA LEU A 12 -7.57 19.13 0.00
C LEU A 12 -6.28 18.56 -0.62
N PHE A 13 -5.57 19.39 -1.40
CA PHE A 13 -4.31 19.00 -2.03
C PHE A 13 -3.24 18.57 -1.02
N ARG A 14 -3.18 19.24 0.14
CA ARG A 14 -2.26 18.91 1.26
C ARG A 14 -2.64 17.60 1.95
N VAL A 15 -3.93 17.33 2.08
CA VAL A 15 -4.45 16.11 2.75
C VAL A 15 -4.42 14.88 1.84
N ALA A 16 -4.47 15.07 0.52
CA ALA A 16 -4.60 13.99 -0.45
C ALA A 16 -3.54 12.86 -0.35
N PRO A 17 -2.22 13.13 -0.14
CA PRO A 17 -1.24 12.06 0.06
C PRO A 17 -1.54 11.14 1.25
N LEU A 18 -2.06 11.68 2.35
CA LEU A 18 -2.43 10.89 3.52
C LEU A 18 -3.66 10.04 3.23
N VAL A 19 -4.65 10.59 2.52
CA VAL A 19 -5.87 9.84 2.17
C VAL A 19 -5.52 8.65 1.31
N THR A 20 -4.73 8.85 0.25
CA THR A 20 -4.33 7.75 -0.64
C THR A 20 -3.44 6.73 0.08
N ALA A 21 -2.51 7.18 0.93
CA ALA A 21 -1.69 6.27 1.74
C ALA A 21 -2.52 5.50 2.78
N SER A 22 -3.58 6.10 3.32
CA SER A 22 -4.50 5.42 4.25
C SER A 22 -5.23 4.28 3.54
N PHE A 23 -5.71 4.53 2.31
CA PHE A 23 -6.29 3.47 1.48
C PHE A 23 -5.28 2.37 1.16
N SER A 24 -4.02 2.70 0.87
CA SER A 24 -2.97 1.68 0.69
C SER A 24 -2.77 0.82 1.93
N VAL A 25 -2.66 1.43 3.12
CA VAL A 25 -2.45 0.69 4.38
C VAL A 25 -3.66 -0.17 4.72
N CYS A 26 -4.89 0.37 4.59
CA CYS A 26 -6.12 -0.40 4.78
C CYS A 26 -6.18 -1.58 3.82
N PHE A 27 -5.90 -1.35 2.54
CA PHE A 27 -5.90 -2.43 1.55
C PHE A 27 -4.84 -3.50 1.88
N SER A 28 -3.63 -3.12 2.26
CA SER A 28 -2.60 -4.06 2.69
C SER A 28 -3.04 -4.88 3.92
N TRP A 29 -3.70 -4.25 4.88
CA TRP A 29 -4.23 -4.92 6.06
C TRP A 29 -5.35 -5.90 5.72
N ASP A 30 -6.28 -5.49 4.85
CA ASP A 30 -7.36 -6.35 4.36
C ASP A 30 -6.81 -7.56 3.61
N GLN A 31 -5.82 -7.35 2.73
CA GLN A 31 -5.15 -8.45 2.02
C GLN A 31 -4.52 -9.44 3.01
N GLN A 32 -3.83 -8.95 4.04
CA GLN A 32 -3.27 -9.81 5.08
C GLN A 32 -4.36 -10.57 5.82
N PHE A 33 -5.40 -9.87 6.28
CA PHE A 33 -6.51 -10.45 7.04
C PHE A 33 -7.26 -11.52 6.25
N PHE A 34 -7.62 -11.26 5.00
CA PHE A 34 -8.38 -12.24 4.22
C PHE A 34 -7.53 -13.43 3.79
N LEU A 35 -6.30 -13.19 3.33
CA LEU A 35 -5.46 -14.26 2.78
C LEU A 35 -4.85 -15.16 3.87
N GLN A 36 -4.54 -14.63 5.06
CA GLN A 36 -4.04 -15.47 6.16
C GLN A 36 -5.07 -16.53 6.59
N ASN A 37 -6.38 -16.27 6.40
CA ASN A 37 -7.41 -17.27 6.73
C ASN A 37 -7.28 -18.53 5.87
N PHE A 38 -6.73 -18.44 4.66
CA PHE A 38 -6.45 -19.63 3.84
C PHE A 38 -5.36 -20.53 4.43
N LEU A 39 -4.49 -19.99 5.29
CA LEU A 39 -3.42 -20.74 5.94
C LEU A 39 -3.86 -21.43 7.24
N HIS A 40 -5.11 -21.24 7.68
CA HIS A 40 -5.60 -21.89 8.88
C HIS A 40 -5.55 -23.42 8.72
N PRO A 41 -5.12 -24.20 9.75
CA PRO A 41 -4.92 -25.65 9.62
C PRO A 41 -6.15 -26.42 9.10
N THR A 42 -7.36 -25.95 9.40
CA THR A 42 -8.61 -26.60 8.99
C THR A 42 -8.98 -26.36 7.51
N THR A 43 -8.40 -25.36 6.88
CA THR A 43 -8.71 -24.94 5.50
C THR A 43 -7.54 -25.13 4.54
N ARG A 44 -6.30 -25.14 5.05
CA ARG A 44 -5.05 -25.14 4.26
C ARG A 44 -5.00 -26.22 3.17
N SER A 45 -5.26 -27.47 3.52
CA SER A 45 -5.23 -28.58 2.56
C SER A 45 -6.36 -28.55 1.53
N LYS A 46 -7.47 -27.86 1.84
CA LYS A 46 -8.64 -27.77 0.95
C LYS A 46 -8.48 -26.66 -0.08
N ILE A 47 -7.71 -25.62 0.26
CA ILE A 47 -7.57 -24.42 -0.58
C ILE A 47 -6.41 -24.54 -1.58
N ASP A 48 -5.47 -25.46 -1.39
CA ASP A 48 -4.32 -25.63 -2.30
C ASP A 48 -4.75 -25.82 -3.78
N GLY A 49 -5.84 -26.53 -4.05
CA GLY A 49 -6.36 -26.71 -5.41
C GLY A 49 -7.08 -25.48 -6.00
N ILE A 50 -7.50 -24.53 -5.15
CA ILE A 50 -8.27 -23.34 -5.53
C ILE A 50 -7.35 -22.11 -5.63
N LEU A 51 -6.30 -22.07 -4.80
CA LEU A 51 -5.36 -20.97 -4.67
C LEU A 51 -4.82 -20.45 -6.01
N PRO A 52 -4.37 -21.29 -6.97
CA PRO A 52 -3.83 -20.79 -8.24
C PRO A 52 -4.83 -19.89 -9.00
N ALA A 53 -6.06 -20.37 -9.18
CA ALA A 53 -7.11 -19.65 -9.92
C ALA A 53 -7.62 -18.43 -9.15
N TYR A 54 -7.80 -18.57 -7.83
CA TYR A 54 -8.19 -17.46 -6.97
C TYR A 54 -7.14 -16.35 -7.00
N PHE A 55 -5.86 -16.71 -6.85
CA PHE A 55 -4.76 -15.75 -6.74
C PHE A 55 -4.46 -15.05 -8.07
N ASP A 56 -4.59 -15.73 -9.21
CA ASP A 56 -4.52 -15.08 -10.54
C ASP A 56 -5.61 -14.01 -10.68
N THR A 57 -6.85 -14.35 -10.34
CA THR A 57 -7.99 -13.40 -10.40
C THR A 57 -7.81 -12.24 -9.43
N PHE A 58 -7.47 -12.54 -8.18
CA PHE A 58 -7.22 -11.56 -7.13
C PHE A 58 -6.08 -10.61 -7.51
N PHE A 59 -4.96 -11.12 -8.02
CA PHE A 59 -3.80 -10.31 -8.35
C PHE A 59 -4.06 -9.41 -9.58
N ARG A 60 -4.72 -9.93 -10.62
CA ARG A 60 -5.13 -9.13 -11.79
C ARG A 60 -6.05 -7.97 -11.41
N ALA A 61 -6.97 -8.19 -10.48
CA ALA A 61 -7.87 -7.14 -9.98
C ALA A 61 -7.18 -6.18 -8.98
N GLY A 62 -6.23 -6.69 -8.18
CA GLY A 62 -5.54 -5.93 -7.15
C GLY A 62 -4.40 -5.06 -7.67
N LEU A 63 -3.65 -5.52 -8.67
CA LEU A 63 -2.47 -4.83 -9.18
C LEU A 63 -2.75 -3.39 -9.63
N PRO A 64 -3.80 -3.10 -10.43
CA PRO A 64 -4.10 -1.71 -10.80
C PRO A 64 -4.37 -0.81 -9.59
N ARG A 65 -5.02 -1.33 -8.53
CA ARG A 65 -5.32 -0.56 -7.31
C ARG A 65 -4.03 -0.16 -6.59
N VAL A 66 -3.09 -1.11 -6.45
CA VAL A 66 -1.76 -0.85 -5.86
C VAL A 66 -1.03 0.21 -6.68
N LEU A 67 -0.94 0.03 -8.00
CA LEU A 67 -0.24 0.98 -8.87
C LEU A 67 -0.82 2.40 -8.75
N VAL A 68 -2.15 2.54 -8.76
CA VAL A 68 -2.80 3.84 -8.59
C VAL A 68 -2.48 4.43 -7.22
N LEU A 69 -2.74 3.71 -6.14
CA LEU A 69 -2.62 4.27 -4.78
C LEU A 69 -1.19 4.70 -4.45
N PHE A 70 -0.17 3.88 -4.75
CA PHE A 70 1.23 4.22 -4.45
C PHE A 70 1.78 5.28 -5.40
N THR A 71 1.44 5.24 -6.70
CA THR A 71 1.88 6.29 -7.64
C THR A 71 1.26 7.63 -7.29
N THR A 72 -0.04 7.66 -6.96
CA THR A 72 -0.73 8.89 -6.57
C THR A 72 -0.19 9.43 -5.24
N SER A 73 0.04 8.58 -4.23
CA SER A 73 0.64 9.00 -2.95
C SER A 73 2.03 9.61 -3.15
N THR A 74 2.87 8.97 -3.96
CA THR A 74 4.21 9.46 -4.30
C THR A 74 4.14 10.80 -5.04
N ALA A 75 3.32 10.90 -6.10
CA ALA A 75 3.21 12.11 -6.92
C ALA A 75 2.69 13.30 -6.10
N LEU A 76 1.64 13.11 -5.30
CA LEU A 76 1.08 14.16 -4.45
C LEU A 76 2.04 14.53 -3.31
N GLY A 77 2.78 13.57 -2.76
CA GLY A 77 3.83 13.84 -1.79
C GLY A 77 4.93 14.74 -2.36
N ILE A 78 5.44 14.42 -3.55
CA ILE A 78 6.43 15.26 -4.26
C ILE A 78 5.87 16.67 -4.52
N ALA A 79 4.65 16.75 -5.05
CA ALA A 79 4.05 18.04 -5.38
C ALA A 79 3.81 18.91 -4.13
N ASN A 80 3.45 18.29 -3.00
CA ASN A 80 3.34 18.99 -1.71
C ASN A 80 4.70 19.39 -1.13
N ALA A 81 5.75 18.60 -1.31
CA ALA A 81 7.09 18.94 -0.89
C ALA A 81 7.63 20.19 -1.60
N VAL A 82 7.42 20.29 -2.91
CA VAL A 82 7.87 21.43 -3.74
C VAL A 82 7.12 22.72 -3.40
N THR A 83 5.83 22.62 -3.08
CA THR A 83 4.97 23.78 -2.82
C THR A 83 4.84 24.14 -1.34
N GLY A 84 5.38 23.31 -0.43
CA GLY A 84 5.21 23.44 1.02
C GLY A 84 6.28 24.29 1.71
N LYS A 85 6.06 24.60 3.00
CA LYS A 85 7.09 25.23 3.85
C LYS A 85 8.17 24.20 4.21
N PRO A 86 9.46 24.60 4.37
CA PRO A 86 10.56 23.66 4.62
C PRO A 86 10.33 22.64 5.75
N ASN A 87 9.79 23.10 6.90
CA ASN A 87 9.53 22.23 8.07
C ASN A 87 8.49 21.13 7.81
N THR A 88 7.53 21.37 6.91
CA THR A 88 6.52 20.39 6.52
C THR A 88 6.94 19.57 5.30
N SER A 89 7.68 20.19 4.37
CA SER A 89 8.12 19.55 3.13
C SER A 89 9.00 18.32 3.37
N ARG A 90 9.85 18.32 4.41
CA ARG A 90 10.68 17.14 4.75
C ARG A 90 9.85 15.87 4.99
N PHE A 91 8.65 16.01 5.58
CA PHE A 91 7.78 14.87 5.85
C PHE A 91 7.07 14.40 4.58
N TYR A 92 6.67 15.33 3.69
CA TYR A 92 6.18 14.97 2.36
C TYR A 92 7.24 14.27 1.50
N VAL A 93 8.50 14.72 1.56
CA VAL A 93 9.62 14.05 0.88
C VAL A 93 9.81 12.64 1.44
N ALA A 94 9.92 12.49 2.76
CA ALA A 94 10.11 11.19 3.38
C ALA A 94 8.97 10.22 3.04
N GLY A 95 7.71 10.69 3.14
CA GLY A 95 6.54 9.89 2.77
C GLY A 95 6.54 9.49 1.29
N ALA A 96 6.91 10.40 0.38
CA ALA A 96 6.98 10.10 -1.05
C ALA A 96 8.09 9.08 -1.38
N VAL A 97 9.26 9.20 -0.75
CA VAL A 97 10.37 8.24 -0.90
C VAL A 97 9.95 6.86 -0.42
N LEU A 98 9.34 6.77 0.76
CA LEU A 98 8.87 5.50 1.32
C LEU A 98 7.74 4.89 0.49
N SER A 99 6.79 5.70 0.02
CA SER A 99 5.73 5.26 -0.89
C SER A 99 6.29 4.73 -2.21
N ALA A 100 7.32 5.37 -2.78
CA ALA A 100 8.02 4.87 -3.96
C ALA A 100 8.80 3.58 -3.67
N ALA A 101 9.41 3.48 -2.47
CA ALA A 101 10.16 2.31 -2.04
C ALA A 101 9.32 1.03 -1.97
N HIS A 102 7.99 1.12 -1.92
CA HIS A 102 7.08 0.00 -2.12
C HIS A 102 7.47 -0.86 -3.35
N TYR A 103 7.81 -0.19 -4.45
CA TYR A 103 8.13 -0.87 -5.72
C TYR A 103 9.46 -1.63 -5.68
N LEU A 104 10.34 -1.36 -4.71
CA LEU A 104 11.57 -2.13 -4.54
C LEU A 104 11.27 -3.57 -4.15
N PHE A 105 10.11 -3.86 -3.54
CA PHE A 105 9.73 -5.21 -3.12
C PHE A 105 9.18 -6.09 -4.26
N VAL A 106 8.99 -5.54 -5.46
CA VAL A 106 8.42 -6.27 -6.61
C VAL A 106 9.13 -7.61 -6.88
N PRO A 107 10.48 -7.72 -6.93
CA PRO A 107 11.13 -9.01 -7.20
C PRO A 107 10.75 -10.10 -6.18
N TRP A 108 10.69 -9.75 -4.90
CA TRP A 108 10.34 -10.67 -3.81
C TRP A 108 8.87 -11.02 -3.77
N VAL A 109 8.00 -10.09 -4.19
CA VAL A 109 6.55 -10.32 -4.28
C VAL A 109 6.22 -11.18 -5.50
N MET A 110 6.88 -10.97 -6.64
CA MET A 110 6.53 -11.66 -7.89
C MET A 110 6.91 -13.14 -7.90
N TYR A 111 7.95 -13.55 -7.15
CA TYR A 111 8.35 -14.96 -7.09
C TYR A 111 7.24 -15.86 -6.52
N PRO A 112 6.72 -15.62 -5.30
CA PRO A 112 5.61 -16.42 -4.76
C PRO A 112 4.34 -16.33 -5.60
N ILE A 113 4.05 -15.18 -6.21
CA ILE A 113 2.86 -15.03 -7.08
C ILE A 113 2.94 -16.01 -8.25
N ARG A 114 4.07 -16.06 -8.95
CA ARG A 114 4.27 -16.99 -10.06
C ARG A 114 4.14 -18.44 -9.59
N ALA A 115 4.74 -18.77 -8.46
CA ALA A 115 4.65 -20.11 -7.88
C ALA A 115 3.20 -20.53 -7.55
N ILE A 116 2.39 -19.61 -7.00
CA ILE A 116 0.97 -19.85 -6.73
C ILE A 116 0.19 -19.99 -8.06
N VAL A 117 0.28 -19.00 -8.95
CA VAL A 117 -0.53 -18.93 -10.18
C VAL A 117 -0.24 -20.09 -11.13
N HIS A 118 1.02 -20.51 -11.23
CA HIS A 118 1.44 -21.64 -12.07
C HIS A 118 1.45 -22.97 -11.32
N ASN A 119 1.04 -22.99 -10.05
CA ASN A 119 1.05 -24.17 -9.19
C ASN A 119 2.41 -24.92 -9.23
N GLU A 120 3.52 -24.17 -9.17
CA GLU A 120 4.89 -24.71 -9.26
C GLU A 120 5.21 -25.65 -8.09
N SER A 121 4.56 -25.47 -6.94
CA SER A 121 4.73 -26.32 -5.75
C SER A 121 3.83 -27.57 -5.74
N HIS A 122 3.12 -27.85 -6.85
CA HIS A 122 2.35 -29.06 -7.09
C HIS A 122 1.35 -29.42 -5.98
N GLY A 123 0.37 -28.55 -5.74
CA GLY A 123 -0.67 -28.77 -4.72
C GLY A 123 -0.24 -28.35 -3.31
N ARG A 124 0.80 -27.52 -3.19
CA ARG A 124 1.24 -26.89 -1.95
C ARG A 124 1.27 -25.36 -2.05
N SER A 125 0.36 -24.79 -2.83
CA SER A 125 0.29 -23.34 -3.07
C SER A 125 0.09 -22.51 -1.79
N SER A 126 -0.41 -23.11 -0.71
CA SER A 126 -0.48 -22.48 0.61
C SER A 126 0.89 -22.15 1.21
N GLU A 127 1.93 -22.95 0.93
CA GLU A 127 3.31 -22.63 1.33
C GLU A 127 3.83 -21.38 0.59
N ASP A 128 3.49 -21.24 -0.69
CA ASP A 128 3.88 -20.05 -1.46
C ASP A 128 3.07 -18.82 -1.06
N LEU A 129 1.79 -18.99 -0.70
CA LEU A 129 0.99 -17.93 -0.10
C LEU A 129 1.61 -17.44 1.22
N GLU A 130 2.10 -18.35 2.05
CA GLU A 130 2.77 -18.00 3.31
C GLU A 130 4.03 -17.16 3.06
N LYS A 131 4.85 -17.54 2.07
CA LYS A 131 6.00 -16.73 1.64
C LYS A 131 5.57 -15.35 1.15
N TRP A 132 4.50 -15.29 0.34
CA TRP A 132 3.95 -14.03 -0.15
C TRP A 132 3.50 -13.11 1.00
N LEU A 133 2.76 -13.65 1.98
CA LEU A 133 2.30 -12.90 3.15
C LEU A 133 3.44 -12.39 4.01
N GLY A 134 4.54 -13.15 4.12
CA GLY A 134 5.75 -12.72 4.80
C GLY A 134 6.39 -11.48 4.15
N VAL A 135 6.58 -11.51 2.83
CA VAL A 135 7.10 -10.35 2.08
C VAL A 135 6.13 -9.18 2.12
N HIS A 136 4.83 -9.44 1.94
CA HIS A 136 3.75 -8.45 2.00
C HIS A 136 3.72 -7.71 3.34
N THR A 137 3.73 -8.45 4.45
CA THR A 137 3.76 -7.89 5.81
C THR A 137 5.02 -7.07 6.04
N THR A 138 6.18 -7.61 5.63
CA THR A 138 7.46 -6.92 5.76
C THR A 138 7.46 -5.59 5.03
N ARG A 139 7.05 -5.57 3.76
CA ARG A 139 6.92 -4.34 2.96
C ARG A 139 5.96 -3.35 3.64
N THR A 140 4.81 -3.82 4.08
CA THR A 140 3.81 -2.94 4.69
C THR A 140 4.31 -2.29 5.97
N LEU A 141 5.02 -3.02 6.82
CA LEU A 141 5.58 -2.47 8.05
C LEU A 141 6.81 -1.58 7.81
N LEU A 142 7.63 -1.88 6.80
CA LEU A 142 8.88 -1.15 6.55
C LEU A 142 8.69 0.12 5.72
N VAL A 143 7.75 0.14 4.78
CA VAL A 143 7.61 1.27 3.84
C VAL A 143 6.19 1.84 3.77
N ASP A 144 5.14 1.01 3.77
CA ASP A 144 3.77 1.52 3.59
C ASP A 144 3.27 2.29 4.84
N VAL A 145 3.38 1.69 6.04
CA VAL A 145 2.98 2.32 7.31
C VAL A 145 3.87 3.51 7.65
N PRO A 146 5.21 3.45 7.51
CA PRO A 146 6.06 4.63 7.68
C PRO A 146 5.75 5.76 6.69
N ALA A 147 5.45 5.46 5.42
CA ALA A 147 5.04 6.48 4.45
C ALA A 147 3.77 7.21 4.91
N TRP A 148 2.76 6.44 5.33
CA TRP A 148 1.52 6.97 5.90
C TRP A 148 1.78 7.86 7.12
N ALA A 149 2.63 7.41 8.06
CA ALA A 149 2.99 8.19 9.24
C ALA A 149 3.69 9.51 8.88
N CYS A 150 4.59 9.50 7.89
CA CYS A 150 5.21 10.73 7.39
C CYS A 150 4.17 11.70 6.82
N PHE A 151 3.23 11.24 5.99
CA PHE A 151 2.17 12.10 5.47
C PHE A 151 1.24 12.62 6.57
N PHE A 152 0.96 11.81 7.59
CA PHE A 152 0.18 12.24 8.75
C PHE A 152 0.88 13.38 9.51
N LEU A 153 2.18 13.24 9.79
CA LEU A 153 2.98 14.29 10.42
C LEU A 153 3.07 15.56 9.55
N ALA A 154 3.18 15.40 8.23
CA ALA A 154 3.19 16.52 7.29
C ALA A 154 1.90 17.36 7.41
N ILE A 155 0.75 16.69 7.53
CA ILE A 155 -0.56 17.35 7.67
C ILE A 155 -0.72 17.98 9.05
N LEU A 156 -0.31 17.31 10.13
CA LEU A 156 -0.34 17.93 11.46
C LEU A 156 0.46 19.24 11.49
N GLY A 157 1.60 19.29 10.80
CA GLY A 157 2.40 20.49 10.65
C GLY A 157 1.80 21.53 9.70
N ALA A 158 1.11 21.09 8.64
CA ALA A 158 0.51 21.98 7.64
C ALA A 158 -0.79 22.62 8.13
N VAL A 159 -1.67 21.87 8.80
CA VAL A 159 -2.99 22.32 9.26
C VAL A 159 -2.91 23.20 10.52
N ARG A 160 -1.91 23.00 11.38
CA ARG A 160 -1.64 23.91 12.51
C ARG A 160 -1.05 25.25 12.10
N ALA A 161 -0.63 25.39 10.84
CA ALA A 161 0.06 26.57 10.31
C ALA A 161 -0.81 27.40 9.34
N VAL A 162 -2.09 27.05 9.21
CA VAL A 162 -3.17 27.80 8.54
C VAL A 162 -4.02 28.45 9.62
#